data_AF-A0A5B8VSK2-F1
#
_entry.id   AF-A0A5B8VSK2-F1
#
_cell.length_a   1.000
_cell.length_b   1.000
_cell.length_c   1.000
_cell.angle_alpha   90.00
_cell.angle_beta   90.00
_cell.angle_gamma   90.00
#
_symmetry.space_group_name_H-M   'P 1'
#
loop_
_entity.id
_entity.type
_entity.pdbx_description
1 polymer ?
#
loop_
_entity_poly.entity_id
_entity_poly.type
_entity_poly.pdbx_seq_one_letter_code
_entity_poly.pdbx_strand_id
1 'polypeptide(L)'
;MQDSNAWIVFPKYVQYWVSDDGRNYKLAATVNTKVDIKDTNLQTQEFTAPLNLNTHYIKIIAKQYGALPDWHESKGSQSYIFADEITVE
;
A
#
# COMPACT_ATOMS: atom_id res chain seq x y z
N MET A 1 1.96 8.40 -2.10
CA MET A 1 3.14 9.30 -1.94
C MET A 1 3.96 8.85 -0.73
N GLN A 2 5.27 9.08 -0.72
CA GLN A 2 6.13 9.00 0.47
C GLN A 2 6.81 10.35 0.70
N ASP A 3 6.65 10.83 1.92
CA ASP A 3 7.37 11.95 2.53
C ASP A 3 7.56 11.55 4.00
N SER A 4 8.67 10.86 4.26
CA SER A 4 8.91 10.28 5.58
C SER A 4 9.04 11.35 6.67
N ASN A 5 9.57 12.53 6.34
CA ASN A 5 9.66 13.65 7.28
C ASN A 5 8.26 14.14 7.72
N ALA A 6 7.27 14.06 6.82
CA ALA A 6 5.86 14.34 7.12
C ALA A 6 5.09 13.10 7.64
N TRP A 7 5.80 12.02 7.97
CA TRP A 7 5.27 10.74 8.48
C TRP A 7 4.41 10.00 7.45
N ILE A 8 4.46 10.39 6.19
CA ILE A 8 3.73 9.76 5.09
C ILE A 8 4.65 8.67 4.51
N VAL A 9 4.30 7.42 4.76
CA VAL A 9 5.14 6.27 4.38
C VAL A 9 4.32 5.34 3.50
N PHE A 10 4.96 4.80 2.46
CA PHE A 10 4.30 3.79 1.64
C PHE A 10 3.83 2.60 2.51
N PRO A 11 2.71 1.94 2.14
CA PRO A 11 2.32 0.70 2.81
C PRO A 11 3.44 -0.34 2.69
N LYS A 12 3.57 -1.29 3.63
CA LYS A 12 4.54 -2.40 3.47
C LYS A 12 4.29 -3.20 2.20
N TYR A 13 3.01 -3.39 1.92
CA TYR A 13 2.51 -4.01 0.71
C TYR A 13 1.06 -3.60 0.45
N VAL A 14 0.62 -3.78 -0.78
CA VAL A 14 -0.79 -3.75 -1.18
C VAL A 14 -1.20 -5.14 -1.62
N GLN A 15 -2.32 -5.62 -1.08
CA GLN A 15 -2.93 -6.88 -1.49
C GLN A 15 -4.21 -6.63 -2.27
N TYR A 16 -4.38 -7.38 -3.35
CA TYR A 16 -5.55 -7.38 -4.20
C TYR A 16 -6.28 -8.71 -3.99
N TRP A 17 -7.50 -8.62 -3.52
CA TRP A 17 -8.38 -9.76 -3.27
C TRP A 17 -9.58 -9.68 -4.19
N VAL A 18 -10.03 -10.82 -4.70
CA VAL A 18 -11.14 -10.91 -5.65
C VAL A 18 -12.23 -11.86 -5.15
N SER A 19 -13.47 -11.64 -5.59
CA SER A 19 -14.62 -12.45 -5.21
C SER A 19 -15.74 -12.32 -6.25
N ASP A 20 -16.41 -13.44 -6.52
CA ASP A 20 -17.60 -13.47 -7.39
C ASP A 20 -18.90 -13.18 -6.62
N ASP A 21 -18.90 -13.41 -5.30
CA ASP A 21 -20.10 -13.32 -4.45
C ASP A 21 -20.05 -12.18 -3.42
N GLY A 22 -18.94 -11.44 -3.37
CA GLY A 22 -18.72 -10.32 -2.44
C GLY A 22 -18.55 -10.74 -0.98
N ARG A 23 -18.49 -12.04 -0.67
CA ARG A 23 -18.38 -12.61 0.69
C ARG A 23 -17.09 -13.40 0.85
N ASN A 24 -16.83 -14.30 -0.09
CA ASN A 24 -15.68 -15.19 -0.10
C ASN A 24 -14.59 -14.60 -0.99
N TYR A 25 -13.56 -14.02 -0.36
CA TYR A 25 -12.45 -13.39 -1.07
C TYR A 25 -11.25 -14.32 -1.15
N LYS A 26 -10.58 -14.33 -2.30
CA LYS A 26 -9.31 -15.02 -2.52
C LYS A 26 -8.24 -13.99 -2.85
N LEU A 27 -7.03 -14.19 -2.31
CA LEU A 27 -5.89 -13.33 -2.60
C LEU A 27 -5.45 -13.58 -4.05
N ALA A 28 -5.43 -12.54 -4.87
CA ALA A 28 -4.98 -12.60 -6.26
C ALA A 28 -3.52 -12.16 -6.39
N ALA A 29 -3.11 -11.10 -5.68
CA ALA A 29 -1.75 -10.58 -5.73
C ALA A 29 -1.35 -9.84 -4.45
N THR A 30 -0.03 -9.82 -4.19
CA THR A 30 0.61 -8.94 -3.21
C THR A 30 1.71 -8.17 -3.92
N VAL A 31 1.69 -6.84 -3.83
CA VAL A 31 2.73 -5.96 -4.38
C VAL A 31 3.43 -5.27 -3.21
N ASN A 32 4.72 -5.54 -3.05
CA ASN A 32 5.52 -4.94 -1.97
C ASN A 32 5.99 -3.53 -2.36
N THR A 33 6.23 -2.70 -1.34
CA THR A 33 6.94 -1.43 -1.54
C THR A 33 8.37 -1.69 -2.02
N LYS A 34 8.82 -0.83 -2.95
CA LYS A 34 10.17 -0.88 -3.54
C LYS A 34 11.10 0.18 -2.97
N VAL A 35 10.55 1.16 -2.25
CA VAL A 35 11.27 2.31 -1.71
C VAL A 35 11.53 2.10 -0.22
N ASP A 36 12.78 2.28 0.21
CA ASP A 36 13.13 2.24 1.63
C ASP A 36 12.56 3.49 2.33
N ILE A 37 12.08 3.33 3.57
CA ILE A 37 11.59 4.46 4.37
C ILE A 37 12.71 5.51 4.64
N LYS A 38 13.98 5.12 4.58
CA LYS A 38 15.12 6.03 4.72
C LYS A 38 15.34 6.90 3.48
N ASP A 39 14.70 6.59 2.36
CA ASP A 39 14.67 7.49 1.22
C ASP A 39 13.64 8.60 1.48
N THR A 40 14.16 9.76 1.87
CA THR A 40 13.37 10.94 2.23
C THR A 40 13.03 11.82 1.03
N ASN A 41 13.36 11.42 -0.20
CA ASN A 41 12.94 12.16 -1.39
C ASN A 41 11.43 12.05 -1.56
N LEU A 42 10.78 13.18 -1.86
CA LEU A 42 9.35 13.21 -2.17
C LEU A 42 9.09 12.41 -3.44
N GLN A 43 8.29 11.36 -3.34
CA GLN A 43 8.05 10.46 -4.47
C GLN A 43 6.70 9.75 -4.40
N THR A 44 6.28 9.21 -5.54
CA THR A 44 5.11 8.34 -5.68
C THR A 44 5.54 6.95 -6.11
N GLN A 45 4.74 5.94 -5.76
CA GLN A 45 4.92 4.58 -6.21
C GLN A 45 3.56 4.04 -6.62
N GLU A 46 3.46 3.54 -7.85
CA GLU A 46 2.32 2.75 -8.28
C GLU A 46 2.41 1.32 -7.73
N PHE A 47 1.30 0.84 -7.20
CA PHE A 47 1.13 -0.56 -6.84
C PHE A 47 0.24 -1.19 -7.91
N THR A 48 0.85 -1.95 -8.81
CA THR A 48 0.18 -2.51 -9.98
C THR A 48 0.27 -4.03 -9.96
N ALA A 49 -0.88 -4.69 -10.17
CA ALA A 49 -0.97 -6.15 -10.28
C ALA A 49 -1.65 -6.51 -11.61
N PRO A 50 -0.91 -7.07 -12.59
CA PRO A 50 -1.51 -7.54 -13.82
C PRO A 50 -2.29 -8.84 -13.54
N LEU A 51 -3.61 -8.79 -13.62
CA LEU A 51 -4.50 -9.91 -13.34
C LEU A 51 -5.32 -10.23 -14.59
N ASN A 52 -5.32 -11.49 -15.01
CA ASN A 52 -6.16 -11.98 -16.10
C ASN A 52 -7.24 -12.90 -15.54
N LEU A 53 -8.29 -12.30 -14.97
CA LEU A 53 -9.40 -13.00 -14.33
C LEU A 53 -10.72 -12.25 -14.54
N ASN A 54 -11.83 -12.95 -14.38
CA ASN A 54 -13.17 -12.36 -14.33
C ASN A 54 -13.64 -12.38 -12.88
N THR A 55 -14.13 -11.25 -12.36
CA THR A 55 -14.63 -11.09 -10.99
C THR A 55 -15.61 -9.92 -10.93
N HIS A 56 -16.48 -9.91 -9.92
CA HIS A 56 -17.40 -8.80 -9.67
C HIS A 56 -16.96 -7.87 -8.53
N TYR A 57 -16.14 -8.38 -7.62
CA TYR A 57 -15.71 -7.62 -6.44
C TYR A 57 -14.20 -7.65 -6.31
N ILE A 58 -13.64 -6.48 -5.96
CA ILE A 58 -12.24 -6.31 -5.62
C ILE A 58 -12.19 -5.72 -4.21
N LYS A 59 -11.30 -6.26 -3.38
CA LYS A 59 -10.95 -5.71 -2.06
C LYS A 59 -9.46 -5.43 -2.03
N ILE A 60 -9.11 -4.21 -1.67
CA ILE A 60 -7.72 -3.75 -1.61
C ILE A 60 -7.34 -3.56 -0.15
N ILE A 61 -6.19 -4.12 0.24
CA ILE A 61 -5.63 -3.98 1.58
C ILE A 61 -4.24 -3.37 1.47
N ALA A 62 -4.10 -2.10 1.83
CA ALA A 62 -2.82 -1.43 2.01
C ALA A 62 -2.35 -1.60 3.46
N LYS A 63 -1.28 -2.37 3.67
CA LYS A 63 -0.76 -2.62 5.02
C LYS A 63 0.06 -1.44 5.51
N GLN A 64 -0.40 -0.72 6.54
CA GLN A 64 0.35 0.38 7.15
C GLN A 64 1.79 -0.03 7.51
N TYR A 65 2.72 0.92 7.34
CA TYR A 65 4.08 0.76 7.85
C TYR A 65 4.06 0.57 9.38
N GLY A 66 3.26 1.40 10.06
CA GLY A 66 3.03 1.34 11.50
C GLY A 66 3.80 2.43 12.21
N ALA A 67 4.39 2.10 13.36
CA ALA A 67 5.23 3.04 14.09
C ALA A 67 6.49 3.39 13.29
N LEU A 68 6.87 4.67 13.30
CA LEU A 68 8.09 5.17 12.68
C LEU A 68 9.31 4.54 13.38
N PRO A 69 10.33 4.12 12.61
CA PRO A 69 11.50 3.40 13.11
C PRO A 69 12.42 4.31 13.94
N ASP A 70 13.36 3.70 14.68
CA ASP A 70 14.24 4.39 15.63
C ASP A 70 15.07 5.53 15.07
N TRP A 71 15.38 5.50 13.78
CA TRP A 71 16.16 6.54 13.12
C TRP A 71 15.36 7.81 12.83
N HIS A 72 14.02 7.73 12.83
CA HIS A 72 13.15 8.85 12.52
C HIS A 72 13.02 9.77 13.75
N GLU A 73 12.98 11.09 13.54
CA GLU A 73 12.91 12.08 14.64
C GLU A 73 11.69 11.88 15.55
N SER A 74 10.60 11.40 14.96
CA SER A 74 9.34 11.09 15.63
C SER A 74 9.13 9.58 15.83
N LYS A 75 10.21 8.85 16.14
CA LYS A 75 10.19 7.40 16.39
C LYS A 75 9.01 6.98 17.30
N GLY A 76 8.38 5.86 16.97
CA GLY A 76 7.23 5.33 17.70
C GLY A 76 5.87 5.91 17.29
N SER A 77 5.82 7.11 16.70
CA SER A 77 4.58 7.68 16.18
C SER A 77 4.04 6.89 14.98
N GLN A 78 2.72 6.88 14.77
CA GLN A 78 2.11 6.16 13.65
C GLN A 78 2.32 6.92 12.33
N SER A 79 2.71 6.19 11.28
CA SER A 79 2.77 6.68 9.91
C SER A 79 1.38 6.81 9.27
N TYR A 80 1.25 7.69 8.28
CA TYR A 80 0.09 7.80 7.41
C TYR A 80 0.34 7.14 6.04
N ILE A 81 -0.72 6.64 5.41
CA ILE A 81 -0.73 6.26 4.00
C ILE A 81 -1.53 7.32 3.24
N PHE A 82 -0.95 7.84 2.15
CA PHE A 82 -1.62 8.74 1.22
C PHE A 82 -1.76 8.06 -0.14
N ALA A 83 -2.99 8.06 -0.66
CA ALA A 83 -3.37 7.59 -1.98
C ALA A 83 -4.43 8.52 -2.56
N ASP A 84 -4.48 8.59 -3.88
CA ASP A 84 -5.38 9.43 -4.66
C ASP A 84 -6.40 8.59 -5.46
N GLU A 85 -5.92 7.69 -6.32
CA GLU A 85 -6.75 6.96 -7.26
C GLU A 85 -6.60 5.42 -7.12
N ILE A 86 -7.71 4.73 -7.41
CA ILE A 86 -7.74 3.29 -7.62
C ILE A 86 -8.27 3.07 -9.03
N THR A 87 -7.39 2.68 -9.94
CA THR A 87 -7.72 2.40 -11.34
C THR A 87 -7.88 0.89 -11.54
N VAL A 88 -8.94 0.49 -12.25
CA VAL A 88 -9.20 -0.89 -12.67
C VAL A 88 -9.43 -0.86 -14.19
N GLU A 89 -8.70 -1.71 -14.92
CA GLU A 89 -8.68 -1.77 -16.40
C GLU A 89 -9.16 -3.14 -16.90
#